data_AF-A0A6A5HC46-F1
#
_entry.id   AF-A0A6A5HC46-F1
#
_cell.length_a   1.000
_cell.length_b   1.000
_cell.length_c   1.000
_cell.angle_alpha   90.00
_cell.angle_beta   90.00
_cell.angle_gamma   90.00
#
_symmetry.space_group_name_H-M   'P 1'
#
loop_
_entity.id
_entity.type
_entity.pdbx_description
1 polymer ?
#
loop_
_entity_poly.entity_id
_entity_poly.type
_entity_poly.pdbx_seq_one_letter_code
_entity_poly.pdbx_strand_id
1 'polypeptide(L)'
;MCFWKIGSTVPSYSCPLCIINSIVFPPKKKPFPLLRLPAIPLRLITKMMNAEEILHLSMCSYRLELFLRASKHKMNYFSVHVNNRHMTFLSKVPDSLKLSFKIGVGNKEVNSVDKMGMLCESLQEEDGTIRFNQEFPPDEMLEIYRRIISLYSPSLIKWIFYFKTPSMDSVCRYLVENLTAMDNYDMTTYHRFVFLYGSLTREFLTEMMDRIPVTASMAVTAGIPTDFKHSKAFKYKTVEYKEARWATLDDLKSVKNECFVNLKSSNFDCKDLNEFLKYWVECDEAILTRLTLKLKEGTVIDETVLTDQLTILLYYYRDMPHFFLKMKKISNEKLVVGHLGFKKDKTVEFNVWPTDKWSGIFEMLELLEKVKELEKELLRMDGEDEPNNYKEIREKNTRRREIEKEVEQLRRQIDELNDAGLILQYPV
;
A
#
# COMPACT_ATOMS: atom_id res chain seq x y z
N MET A 1 -35.97 -17.72 -20.83
CA MET A 1 -34.49 -17.79 -20.91
C MET A 1 -34.12 -19.26 -20.98
N CYS A 2 -33.16 -19.67 -21.82
CA CYS A 2 -32.67 -21.04 -21.71
C CYS A 2 -31.68 -21.16 -20.56
N PHE A 3 -32.12 -21.89 -19.53
CA PHE A 3 -31.36 -22.20 -18.32
C PHE A 3 -30.00 -22.85 -18.62
N TRP A 4 -29.83 -23.41 -19.83
CA TRP A 4 -28.63 -24.12 -20.30
C TRP A 4 -27.45 -23.26 -20.77
N LYS A 5 -27.62 -21.92 -20.90
CA LYS A 5 -26.58 -21.02 -21.44
C LYS A 5 -26.06 -19.97 -20.46
N ILE A 6 -26.29 -20.14 -19.16
CA ILE A 6 -25.67 -19.28 -18.15
C ILE A 6 -24.15 -19.53 -18.19
N GLY A 7 -23.38 -18.50 -18.58
CA GLY A 7 -21.93 -18.57 -18.78
C GLY A 7 -21.43 -18.80 -20.23
N SER A 8 -22.31 -18.89 -21.23
CA SER A 8 -21.89 -19.00 -22.64
C SER A 8 -21.55 -17.63 -23.25
N THR A 9 -20.43 -17.54 -23.98
CA THR A 9 -20.01 -16.34 -24.75
C THR A 9 -20.89 -16.05 -25.99
N VAL A 10 -21.93 -16.86 -26.23
CA VAL A 10 -22.80 -16.77 -27.42
C VAL A 10 -24.21 -16.31 -27.03
N PRO A 11 -24.85 -15.39 -27.78
CA PRO A 11 -26.17 -14.84 -27.44
C PRO A 11 -27.23 -15.91 -27.15
N SER A 12 -27.98 -15.72 -26.06
CA SER A 12 -29.07 -16.60 -25.65
C SER A 12 -30.36 -16.28 -26.43
N TYR A 13 -30.65 -17.04 -27.48
CA TYR A 13 -32.01 -17.10 -28.03
C TYR A 13 -32.87 -18.04 -27.17
N SER A 14 -34.19 -17.82 -27.17
CA SER A 14 -35.16 -18.65 -26.46
C SER A 14 -35.16 -20.08 -27.02
N CYS A 15 -34.60 -21.05 -26.29
CA CYS A 15 -34.64 -22.44 -26.75
C CYS A 15 -35.98 -23.12 -26.39
N PRO A 16 -36.46 -24.05 -27.24
CA PRO A 16 -37.81 -24.59 -27.17
C PRO A 16 -38.16 -25.29 -25.86
N LEU A 17 -37.18 -25.97 -25.23
CA LEU A 17 -37.35 -26.69 -23.98
C LEU A 17 -37.77 -25.79 -22.80
N CYS A 18 -37.27 -24.55 -22.74
CA CYS A 18 -37.64 -23.63 -21.68
C CYS A 18 -39.00 -22.96 -21.91
N ILE A 19 -39.45 -22.90 -23.17
CA ILE A 19 -40.83 -22.51 -23.51
C ILE A 19 -41.78 -23.60 -23.04
N ILE A 20 -41.47 -24.87 -23.33
CA ILE A 20 -42.28 -26.04 -22.92
C ILE A 20 -42.39 -26.12 -21.39
N ASN A 21 -41.28 -26.04 -20.65
CA ASN A 21 -41.33 -26.07 -19.17
C ASN A 21 -42.15 -24.92 -18.56
N SER A 22 -42.12 -23.73 -19.15
CA SER A 22 -42.91 -22.59 -18.67
C SER A 22 -44.42 -22.73 -18.91
N ILE A 23 -44.81 -23.59 -19.87
CA ILE A 23 -46.20 -23.93 -20.16
C ILE A 23 -46.69 -25.03 -19.22
N VAL A 24 -45.85 -26.02 -18.93
CA VAL A 24 -46.20 -27.17 -18.08
C VAL A 24 -46.22 -26.81 -16.58
N PHE A 25 -45.34 -25.91 -16.14
CA PHE A 25 -45.27 -25.43 -14.74
C PHE A 25 -45.35 -23.90 -14.67
N PRO A 26 -46.54 -23.30 -14.91
CA PRO A 26 -46.67 -21.86 -14.87
C PRO A 26 -46.44 -21.34 -13.45
N PRO A 27 -45.57 -20.33 -13.25
CA PRO A 27 -45.36 -19.74 -11.94
C PRO A 27 -46.67 -19.11 -11.44
N LYS A 28 -46.97 -19.27 -10.14
CA LYS A 28 -48.20 -18.78 -9.49
C LYS A 28 -48.43 -17.26 -9.65
N LYS A 29 -47.38 -16.49 -9.95
CA LYS A 29 -47.43 -15.08 -10.35
C LYS A 29 -46.60 -14.90 -11.62
N LYS A 30 -47.07 -14.07 -12.56
CA LYS A 30 -46.28 -13.70 -13.74
C LYS A 30 -45.03 -12.93 -13.28
N PRO A 31 -43.82 -13.38 -13.65
CA PRO A 31 -42.59 -12.68 -13.26
C PRO A 31 -42.53 -11.30 -13.91
N PHE A 32 -42.01 -10.31 -13.18
CA PHE A 32 -41.78 -8.98 -13.72
C PHE A 32 -40.75 -9.05 -14.86
N PRO A 33 -41.07 -8.59 -16.08
CA PRO A 33 -40.22 -8.80 -17.23
C PRO A 33 -39.10 -7.75 -17.27
N LEU A 34 -38.16 -7.82 -16.31
CA LEU A 34 -37.08 -6.85 -16.12
C LEU A 34 -36.29 -6.55 -17.41
N LEU A 35 -36.00 -7.60 -18.20
CA LEU A 35 -35.30 -7.49 -19.50
C LEU A 35 -36.11 -6.85 -20.64
N ARG A 36 -37.43 -6.65 -20.46
CA ARG A 36 -38.29 -5.96 -21.42
C ARG A 36 -38.44 -4.47 -21.13
N LEU A 37 -37.87 -3.99 -20.02
CA LEU A 37 -37.91 -2.58 -19.69
C LEU A 37 -37.00 -1.76 -20.62
N PRO A 38 -37.37 -0.51 -20.92
CA PRO A 38 -36.46 0.44 -21.54
C PRO A 38 -35.21 0.66 -20.67
N ALA A 39 -34.11 1.11 -21.29
CA ALA A 39 -32.80 1.21 -20.63
C ALA A 39 -32.80 2.15 -19.41
N ILE A 40 -33.57 3.24 -19.44
CA ILE A 40 -33.62 4.22 -18.34
C ILE A 40 -34.29 3.62 -17.09
N PRO A 41 -35.53 3.09 -17.14
CA PRO A 41 -36.13 2.38 -16.02
C PRO A 41 -35.27 1.24 -15.49
N LEU A 42 -34.67 0.44 -16.38
CA LEU A 42 -33.80 -0.66 -15.97
C LEU A 42 -32.60 -0.14 -15.17
N ARG A 43 -31.96 0.95 -15.62
CA ARG A 43 -30.84 1.58 -14.92
C ARG A 43 -31.22 2.15 -13.55
N LEU A 44 -32.42 2.71 -13.43
CA LEU A 44 -32.93 3.24 -12.16
C LEU A 44 -33.16 2.09 -11.17
N ILE A 45 -33.77 1.00 -11.62
CA ILE A 45 -33.99 -0.20 -10.80
C ILE A 45 -32.65 -0.77 -10.33
N THR A 46 -31.68 -0.96 -11.22
CA THR A 46 -30.39 -1.53 -10.85
C THR A 46 -29.56 -0.61 -9.95
N LYS A 47 -29.82 0.70 -9.94
CA LYS A 47 -29.21 1.63 -8.96
C LYS A 47 -29.80 1.52 -7.56
N MET A 48 -31.02 0.99 -7.45
CA MET A 48 -31.71 0.78 -6.17
C MET A 48 -31.46 -0.62 -5.60
N MET A 49 -30.88 -1.52 -6.40
CA MET A 49 -30.51 -2.87 -5.97
C MET A 49 -29.27 -2.83 -5.08
N ASN A 50 -29.26 -3.67 -4.06
CA ASN A 50 -28.09 -3.90 -3.23
C ASN A 50 -27.03 -4.75 -3.97
N ALA A 51 -25.86 -4.92 -3.36
CA ALA A 51 -24.76 -5.62 -4.02
C ALA A 51 -25.02 -7.11 -4.30
N GLU A 52 -25.78 -7.77 -3.43
CA GLU A 52 -26.19 -9.16 -3.63
C GLU A 52 -27.14 -9.28 -4.81
N GLU A 53 -28.18 -8.43 -4.87
CA GLU A 53 -29.15 -8.40 -5.96
C GLU A 53 -28.47 -8.14 -7.30
N ILE A 54 -27.51 -7.19 -7.35
CA ILE A 54 -26.71 -6.92 -8.55
C ILE A 54 -25.90 -8.15 -8.96
N LEU A 55 -25.24 -8.83 -8.02
CA LEU A 55 -24.46 -10.02 -8.30
C LEU A 55 -25.36 -11.17 -8.81
N HIS A 56 -26.44 -11.48 -8.11
CA HIS A 56 -27.43 -12.48 -8.51
C HIS A 56 -27.99 -12.17 -9.90
N LEU A 57 -28.31 -10.91 -10.17
CA LEU A 57 -28.83 -10.50 -11.47
C LEU A 57 -27.80 -10.64 -12.59
N SER A 58 -26.53 -10.34 -12.30
CA SER A 58 -25.43 -10.50 -13.24
C SER A 58 -25.17 -11.96 -13.60
N MET A 59 -25.43 -12.89 -12.68
CA MET A 59 -25.29 -14.31 -12.95
C MET A 59 -26.47 -14.84 -13.79
N CYS A 60 -27.66 -14.22 -13.69
CA CYS A 60 -28.88 -14.72 -14.33
C CYS A 60 -28.87 -14.63 -15.87
N SER A 61 -28.10 -13.71 -16.45
CA SER A 61 -28.07 -13.49 -17.90
C SER A 61 -26.84 -12.70 -18.34
N TYR A 62 -26.19 -13.16 -19.42
CA TYR A 62 -25.10 -12.42 -20.06
C TYR A 62 -25.51 -11.00 -20.48
N ARG A 63 -26.76 -10.81 -20.92
CA ARG A 63 -27.26 -9.47 -21.29
C ARG A 63 -27.36 -8.55 -20.07
N LEU A 64 -27.77 -9.08 -18.93
CA LEU A 64 -27.82 -8.32 -17.67
C LEU A 64 -26.43 -8.04 -17.14
N GLU A 65 -25.53 -9.02 -17.24
CA GLU A 65 -24.12 -8.84 -16.90
C GLU A 65 -23.49 -7.67 -17.67
N LEU A 66 -23.62 -7.64 -19.00
CA LEU A 66 -23.10 -6.54 -19.81
C LEU A 66 -23.73 -5.19 -19.44
N PHE A 67 -25.03 -5.16 -19.17
CA PHE A 67 -25.74 -3.95 -18.76
C PHE A 67 -25.25 -3.42 -17.40
N LEU A 68 -25.07 -4.32 -16.42
CA LEU A 68 -24.61 -3.97 -15.08
C LEU A 68 -23.14 -3.53 -15.07
N ARG A 69 -22.28 -4.20 -15.85
CA ARG A 69 -20.88 -3.77 -16.07
C ARG A 69 -20.79 -2.35 -16.61
N ALA A 70 -21.66 -1.99 -17.56
CA ALA A 70 -21.71 -0.63 -18.10
C ALA A 70 -22.16 0.42 -17.07
N SER A 71 -22.84 0.01 -15.99
CA SER A 71 -23.32 0.91 -14.95
C SER A 71 -22.22 1.36 -13.97
N LYS A 72 -21.06 0.67 -13.94
CA LYS A 72 -19.88 0.97 -13.10
C LYS A 72 -20.29 1.32 -11.67
N HIS A 73 -20.87 0.34 -10.96
CA HIS A 73 -21.21 0.51 -9.56
C HIS A 73 -19.93 0.86 -8.78
N LYS A 74 -19.98 1.78 -7.82
CA LYS A 74 -18.78 2.17 -7.08
C LYS A 74 -18.56 1.23 -5.90
N MET A 75 -17.38 0.64 -5.81
CA MET A 75 -16.89 -0.04 -4.61
C MET A 75 -15.52 0.52 -4.24
N ASN A 76 -15.37 1.05 -3.03
CA ASN A 76 -14.07 1.60 -2.62
C ASN A 76 -13.08 0.50 -2.22
N TYR A 77 -13.61 -0.61 -1.70
CA TYR A 77 -12.80 -1.60 -1.02
C TYR A 77 -13.39 -2.99 -1.21
N PHE A 78 -12.54 -3.91 -1.64
CA PHE A 78 -12.84 -5.33 -1.72
C PHE A 78 -11.72 -6.15 -1.11
N SER A 79 -12.07 -7.18 -0.37
CA SER A 79 -11.10 -8.08 0.25
C SER A 79 -11.52 -9.53 0.12
N VAL A 80 -10.52 -10.36 -0.13
CA VAL A 80 -10.63 -11.81 -0.21
C VAL A 80 -9.81 -12.41 0.91
N HIS A 81 -10.48 -13.15 1.77
CA HIS A 81 -9.94 -13.81 2.95
C HIS A 81 -9.82 -15.31 2.68
N VAL A 82 -8.61 -15.86 2.72
CA VAL A 82 -8.31 -17.24 2.33
C VAL A 82 -7.67 -17.98 3.48
N ASN A 83 -8.29 -19.07 3.91
CA ASN A 83 -7.67 -20.08 4.77
C ASN A 83 -7.74 -21.45 4.09
N ASN A 84 -7.34 -22.52 4.78
CA ASN A 84 -7.14 -23.83 4.15
C ASN A 84 -8.46 -24.52 3.80
N ARG A 85 -9.57 -24.01 4.34
CA ARG A 85 -10.92 -24.58 4.17
C ARG A 85 -11.89 -23.61 3.53
N HIS A 86 -11.63 -22.31 3.56
CA HIS A 86 -12.59 -21.30 3.11
C HIS A 86 -11.95 -20.13 2.38
N MET A 87 -12.66 -19.63 1.38
CA MET A 87 -12.43 -18.35 0.72
C MET A 87 -13.63 -17.44 1.01
N THR A 88 -13.40 -16.22 1.47
CA THR A 88 -14.47 -15.29 1.84
C THR A 88 -14.27 -13.94 1.19
N PHE A 89 -15.27 -13.48 0.44
CA PHE A 89 -15.31 -12.18 -0.21
C PHE A 89 -16.02 -11.19 0.70
N LEU A 90 -15.45 -10.00 0.83
CA LEU A 90 -15.96 -8.92 1.66
C LEU A 90 -15.80 -7.58 0.95
N SER A 91 -16.91 -6.88 0.72
CA SER A 91 -16.90 -5.47 0.33
C SER A 91 -17.28 -4.56 1.51
N LYS A 92 -16.81 -3.31 1.48
CA LYS A 92 -17.30 -2.26 2.37
C LYS A 92 -17.71 -1.04 1.57
N VAL A 93 -18.99 -0.68 1.69
CA VAL A 93 -19.63 0.58 1.26
C VAL A 93 -19.72 0.74 -0.27
N PRO A 94 -20.87 1.21 -0.81
CA PRO A 94 -22.13 1.54 -0.13
C PRO A 94 -22.92 0.32 0.34
N ASP A 95 -22.71 -0.84 -0.28
CA ASP A 95 -23.38 -2.10 0.05
C ASP A 95 -22.36 -3.14 0.56
N SER A 96 -22.66 -3.78 1.69
CA SER A 96 -21.83 -4.85 2.24
C SER A 96 -22.19 -6.19 1.60
N LEU A 97 -21.33 -6.69 0.72
CA LEU A 97 -21.37 -8.04 0.19
C LEU A 97 -20.44 -8.91 1.05
N LYS A 98 -20.96 -10.03 1.54
CA LYS A 98 -20.16 -11.02 2.25
C LYS A 98 -20.52 -12.43 1.80
N LEU A 99 -19.61 -13.06 1.06
CA LEU A 99 -19.77 -14.41 0.50
C LEU A 99 -18.70 -15.33 1.08
N SER A 100 -19.07 -16.51 1.57
CA SER A 100 -18.12 -17.48 2.12
C SER A 100 -18.27 -18.83 1.44
N PHE A 101 -17.18 -19.33 0.86
CA PHE A 101 -17.10 -20.57 0.10
C PHE A 101 -16.23 -21.58 0.84
N LYS A 102 -16.65 -22.85 0.88
CA LYS A 102 -15.80 -23.95 1.32
C LYS A 102 -14.90 -24.40 0.17
N ILE A 103 -13.59 -24.49 0.39
CA ILE A 103 -12.60 -24.94 -0.59
C ILE A 103 -12.60 -26.46 -0.63
N GLY A 104 -12.72 -27.05 -1.81
CA GLY A 104 -12.60 -28.48 -2.02
C GLY A 104 -12.81 -28.89 -3.47
N VAL A 105 -12.91 -30.19 -3.72
CA VAL A 105 -13.26 -30.71 -5.04
C VAL A 105 -14.77 -30.87 -5.04
N GLY A 106 -15.47 -29.99 -5.76
CA GLY A 106 -16.94 -30.01 -5.80
C GLY A 106 -17.47 -31.40 -6.16
N ASN A 107 -18.52 -31.84 -5.48
CA ASN A 107 -19.18 -33.10 -5.81
C ASN A 107 -20.05 -32.90 -7.07
N LYS A 108 -19.72 -33.67 -8.12
CA LYS A 108 -20.40 -33.88 -9.42
C LYS A 108 -20.04 -32.89 -10.54
N GLU A 109 -19.94 -33.43 -11.76
CA GLU A 109 -20.01 -32.66 -13.01
C GLU A 109 -21.30 -31.83 -13.00
N VAL A 110 -21.16 -30.54 -12.71
CA VAL A 110 -22.30 -29.63 -12.63
C VAL A 110 -22.69 -29.25 -14.06
N ASN A 111 -23.85 -29.72 -14.51
CA ASN A 111 -24.48 -29.16 -15.72
C ASN A 111 -24.65 -27.65 -15.50
N SER A 112 -24.32 -26.82 -16.50
CA SER A 112 -24.38 -25.35 -16.45
C SER A 112 -25.73 -24.77 -15.96
N VAL A 113 -26.80 -25.57 -16.08
CA VAL A 113 -28.17 -25.30 -15.64
C VAL A 113 -28.31 -25.20 -14.10
N ASP A 114 -27.53 -25.99 -13.36
CA ASP A 114 -27.68 -26.12 -11.90
C ASP A 114 -26.78 -25.16 -11.13
N LYS A 115 -25.87 -24.42 -11.79
CA LYS A 115 -24.98 -23.46 -11.11
C LYS A 115 -25.76 -22.41 -10.32
N MET A 116 -26.87 -21.89 -10.88
CA MET A 116 -27.72 -20.92 -10.16
C MET A 116 -28.62 -21.59 -9.12
N GLY A 117 -29.11 -22.81 -9.41
CA GLY A 117 -29.89 -23.60 -8.47
C GLY A 117 -29.09 -23.90 -7.21
N MET A 118 -27.85 -24.35 -7.35
CA MET A 118 -26.94 -24.63 -6.24
C MET A 118 -26.49 -23.36 -5.51
N LEU A 119 -26.18 -22.27 -6.22
CA LEU A 119 -25.89 -20.98 -5.60
C LEU A 119 -27.09 -20.44 -4.81
N CYS A 120 -28.34 -20.71 -5.23
CA CYS A 120 -29.57 -20.26 -4.55
C CYS A 120 -30.06 -21.23 -3.46
N GLU A 121 -29.90 -22.54 -3.62
CA GLU A 121 -30.36 -23.58 -2.68
C GLU A 121 -29.39 -23.78 -1.52
N SER A 122 -28.10 -23.43 -1.70
CA SER A 122 -27.11 -23.45 -0.62
C SER A 122 -26.98 -22.13 0.14
N LEU A 123 -27.82 -21.12 -0.15
CA LEU A 123 -27.89 -19.86 0.59
C LEU A 123 -28.47 -20.10 1.98
N GLN A 124 -27.62 -20.08 2.99
CA GLN A 124 -28.05 -19.70 4.32
C GLN A 124 -27.58 -18.26 4.55
N GLU A 125 -28.55 -17.35 4.65
CA GLU A 125 -28.30 -15.99 5.12
C GLU A 125 -28.28 -16.03 6.65
N GLU A 126 -27.07 -15.94 7.21
CA GLU A 126 -26.86 -15.76 8.66
C GLU A 126 -26.08 -14.46 8.86
N ASP A 127 -26.65 -13.53 9.62
CA ASP A 127 -26.03 -12.25 9.98
C ASP A 127 -25.53 -11.44 8.76
N GLY A 128 -26.31 -11.37 7.67
CA GLY A 128 -25.95 -10.69 6.42
C GLY A 128 -24.75 -11.31 5.69
N THR A 129 -24.44 -12.58 5.98
CA THR A 129 -23.41 -13.38 5.31
C THR A 129 -24.06 -14.47 4.50
N ILE A 130 -23.76 -14.53 3.20
CA ILE A 130 -24.09 -15.68 2.36
C ILE A 130 -23.01 -16.73 2.56
N ARG A 131 -23.39 -17.91 3.05
CA ARG A 131 -22.48 -19.06 3.18
C ARG A 131 -22.89 -20.15 2.22
N PHE A 132 -21.93 -20.63 1.43
CA PHE A 132 -22.12 -21.80 0.58
C PHE A 132 -21.52 -23.02 1.29
N ASN A 133 -22.39 -23.93 1.73
CA ASN A 133 -22.00 -25.11 2.51
C ASN A 133 -21.36 -26.23 1.67
N GLN A 134 -21.53 -26.19 0.34
CA GLN A 134 -20.89 -27.11 -0.59
C GLN A 134 -19.43 -26.71 -0.86
N GLU A 135 -18.62 -27.69 -1.24
CA GLU A 135 -17.24 -27.46 -1.66
C GLU A 135 -17.18 -26.93 -3.09
N PHE A 136 -16.34 -25.91 -3.32
CA PHE A 136 -16.06 -25.35 -4.63
C PHE A 136 -14.58 -25.50 -4.96
N PRO A 137 -14.24 -25.75 -6.24
CA PRO A 137 -12.87 -25.61 -6.70
C PRO A 137 -12.48 -24.12 -6.72
N PRO A 138 -11.20 -23.77 -6.47
CA PRO A 138 -10.73 -22.38 -6.51
C PRO A 138 -11.06 -21.63 -7.81
N ASP A 139 -11.11 -22.30 -8.96
CA ASP A 139 -11.42 -21.68 -10.25
C ASP A 139 -12.82 -21.09 -10.34
N GLU A 140 -13.82 -21.79 -9.79
CA GLU A 140 -15.19 -21.28 -9.77
C GLU A 140 -15.30 -20.05 -8.87
N MET A 141 -14.60 -20.06 -7.73
CA MET A 141 -14.54 -18.89 -6.84
C MET A 141 -13.83 -17.72 -7.54
N LEU A 142 -12.75 -17.98 -8.29
CA LEU A 142 -12.05 -16.97 -9.08
C LEU A 142 -12.94 -16.40 -10.21
N GLU A 143 -13.84 -17.19 -10.80
CA GLU A 143 -14.82 -16.69 -11.77
C GLU A 143 -15.78 -15.69 -11.12
N ILE A 144 -16.30 -16.02 -9.92
CA ILE A 144 -17.16 -15.12 -9.14
C ILE A 144 -16.40 -13.85 -8.76
N TYR A 145 -15.15 -13.98 -8.31
CA TYR A 145 -14.26 -12.85 -8.04
C TYR A 145 -14.14 -11.92 -9.25
N ARG A 146 -13.81 -12.48 -10.43
CA ARG A 146 -13.66 -11.71 -11.69
C ARG A 146 -14.97 -11.00 -12.05
N ARG A 147 -16.10 -11.66 -11.83
CA ARG A 147 -17.43 -11.08 -12.06
C ARG A 147 -17.66 -9.88 -11.14
N ILE A 148 -17.39 -10.00 -9.84
CA ILE A 148 -17.53 -8.90 -8.87
C ILE A 148 -16.66 -7.71 -9.27
N ILE A 149 -15.35 -7.90 -9.51
CA ILE A 149 -14.47 -6.77 -9.86
C ILE A 149 -14.89 -6.10 -11.17
N SER A 150 -15.48 -6.84 -12.12
CA SER A 150 -15.99 -6.28 -13.38
C SER A 150 -17.24 -5.42 -13.21
N LEU A 151 -18.06 -5.69 -12.19
CA LEU A 151 -19.30 -4.95 -11.92
C LEU A 151 -19.04 -3.65 -11.14
N TYR A 152 -18.02 -3.67 -10.28
CA TYR A 152 -17.80 -2.64 -9.27
C TYR A 152 -16.50 -1.83 -9.41
N SER A 153 -15.55 -2.29 -10.22
CA SER A 153 -14.26 -1.62 -10.48
C SER A 153 -13.60 -1.05 -9.21
N PRO A 154 -13.27 -1.90 -8.22
CA PRO A 154 -12.75 -1.42 -6.94
C PRO A 154 -11.41 -0.71 -7.06
N SER A 155 -11.21 0.37 -6.32
CA SER A 155 -9.91 1.07 -6.28
C SER A 155 -8.83 0.31 -5.50
N LEU A 156 -9.24 -0.52 -4.54
CA LEU A 156 -8.35 -1.34 -3.70
C LEU A 156 -8.89 -2.76 -3.54
N ILE A 157 -8.05 -3.73 -3.88
CA ILE A 157 -8.28 -5.16 -3.66
C ILE A 157 -7.25 -5.70 -2.66
N LYS A 158 -7.72 -6.31 -1.57
CA LYS A 158 -6.86 -6.98 -0.58
C LYS A 158 -7.01 -8.49 -0.63
N TRP A 159 -5.92 -9.21 -0.83
CA TRP A 159 -5.83 -10.65 -0.66
C TRP A 159 -5.20 -10.96 0.68
N ILE A 160 -5.92 -11.66 1.56
CA ILE A 160 -5.53 -11.93 2.94
C ILE A 160 -5.49 -13.43 3.15
N PHE A 161 -4.28 -13.96 3.31
CA PHE A 161 -4.01 -15.39 3.46
C PHE A 161 -3.69 -15.72 4.92
N TYR A 162 -4.36 -16.72 5.49
CA TYR A 162 -4.22 -17.14 6.88
C TYR A 162 -3.48 -18.48 6.99
N PHE A 163 -2.19 -18.46 7.33
CA PHE A 163 -1.31 -19.63 7.44
C PHE A 163 -1.39 -20.30 8.82
N LYS A 164 -2.57 -20.78 9.21
CA LYS A 164 -2.71 -21.54 10.47
C LYS A 164 -2.21 -22.99 10.36
N THR A 165 -2.11 -23.52 9.14
CA THR A 165 -1.72 -24.91 8.86
C THR A 165 -0.82 -24.99 7.62
N PRO A 166 0.12 -25.95 7.52
CA PRO A 166 1.03 -26.10 6.37
C PRO A 166 0.33 -26.31 5.02
N SER A 167 -0.92 -26.79 5.02
CA SER A 167 -1.71 -27.01 3.80
C SER A 167 -2.10 -25.73 3.05
N MET A 168 -1.73 -24.54 3.56
CA MET A 168 -2.05 -23.25 2.93
C MET A 168 -1.19 -22.91 1.74
N ASP A 169 0.03 -23.43 1.69
CA ASP A 169 1.02 -23.00 0.70
C ASP A 169 0.57 -23.33 -0.72
N SER A 170 -0.04 -24.50 -0.94
CA SER A 170 -0.55 -24.92 -2.25
C SER A 170 -1.70 -24.04 -2.73
N VAL A 171 -2.67 -23.75 -1.87
CA VAL A 171 -3.80 -22.87 -2.18
C VAL A 171 -3.31 -21.45 -2.47
N CYS A 172 -2.39 -20.94 -1.66
CA CYS A 172 -1.81 -19.61 -1.87
C CYS A 172 -1.04 -19.53 -3.19
N ARG A 173 -0.17 -20.51 -3.48
CA ARG A 173 0.58 -20.60 -4.75
C ARG A 173 -0.37 -20.55 -5.94
N TYR A 174 -1.38 -21.41 -5.92
CA TYR A 174 -2.37 -21.49 -7.00
C TYR A 174 -3.07 -20.16 -7.25
N LEU A 175 -3.53 -19.51 -6.18
CA LEU A 175 -4.26 -18.25 -6.28
C LEU A 175 -3.35 -17.11 -6.74
N VAL A 176 -2.16 -16.98 -6.15
CA VAL A 176 -1.19 -15.94 -6.55
C VAL A 176 -0.83 -16.10 -8.01
N GLU A 177 -0.53 -17.32 -8.48
CA GLU A 177 -0.23 -17.60 -9.89
C GLU A 177 -1.33 -17.11 -10.83
N ASN A 178 -2.58 -17.45 -10.53
CA ASN A 178 -3.73 -17.08 -11.36
C ASN A 178 -4.04 -15.58 -11.32
N LEU A 179 -3.78 -14.93 -10.18
CA LEU A 179 -4.01 -13.49 -10.00
C LEU A 179 -2.94 -12.64 -10.68
N THR A 180 -1.70 -13.11 -10.71
CA THR A 180 -0.57 -12.39 -11.30
C THR A 180 -0.33 -12.74 -12.77
N ALA A 181 -1.03 -13.73 -13.32
CA ALA A 181 -1.04 -13.99 -14.76
C ALA A 181 -1.51 -12.74 -15.54
N MET A 182 -0.78 -12.38 -16.60
CA MET A 182 -0.82 -11.05 -17.24
C MET A 182 -2.19 -10.58 -17.74
N ASP A 183 -3.16 -11.49 -17.91
CA ASP A 183 -4.52 -11.16 -18.37
C ASP A 183 -5.52 -10.85 -17.24
N ASN A 184 -5.13 -11.04 -15.97
CA ASN A 184 -6.01 -10.86 -14.80
C ASN A 184 -5.58 -9.73 -13.85
N TYR A 185 -4.35 -9.20 -14.01
CA TYR A 185 -3.81 -8.18 -13.13
C TYR A 185 -4.08 -6.77 -13.69
N ASP A 186 -5.17 -6.16 -13.24
CA ASP A 186 -5.48 -4.77 -13.57
C ASP A 186 -4.49 -3.82 -12.88
N MET A 187 -3.59 -3.21 -13.67
CA MET A 187 -2.59 -2.25 -13.19
C MET A 187 -3.19 -0.93 -12.72
N THR A 188 -4.45 -0.64 -13.05
CA THR A 188 -5.16 0.56 -12.58
C THR A 188 -5.73 0.38 -11.17
N THR A 189 -5.91 -0.87 -10.76
CA THR A 189 -6.37 -1.23 -9.42
C THR A 189 -5.19 -1.42 -8.48
N TYR A 190 -5.28 -0.89 -7.26
CA TYR A 190 -4.24 -1.08 -6.26
C TYR A 190 -4.45 -2.43 -5.53
N HIS A 191 -3.50 -3.35 -5.67
CA HIS A 191 -3.55 -4.68 -5.06
C HIS A 191 -2.69 -4.74 -3.81
N ARG A 192 -3.18 -5.42 -2.78
CA ARG A 192 -2.43 -5.65 -1.55
C ARG A 192 -2.53 -7.09 -1.07
N PHE A 193 -1.39 -7.75 -0.95
CA PHE A 193 -1.25 -9.12 -0.47
C PHE A 193 -0.85 -9.11 1.01
N VAL A 194 -1.55 -9.88 1.83
CA VAL A 194 -1.37 -9.92 3.27
C VAL A 194 -1.24 -11.37 3.73
N PHE A 195 -0.10 -11.71 4.35
CA PHE A 195 0.20 -13.05 4.87
C PHE A 195 0.10 -13.00 6.41
N LEU A 196 -0.89 -13.69 6.97
CA LEU A 196 -1.23 -13.67 8.41
C LEU A 196 -1.02 -15.03 9.07
N TYR A 197 -0.56 -15.00 10.32
CA TYR A 197 -0.37 -16.17 11.21
C TYR A 197 0.63 -17.21 10.70
N GLY A 198 0.99 -18.16 11.57
CA GLY A 198 1.95 -19.22 11.26
C GLY A 198 3.36 -18.71 10.99
N SER A 199 4.13 -19.53 10.26
CA SER A 199 5.50 -19.25 9.84
C SER A 199 5.65 -19.64 8.37
N LEU A 200 6.27 -18.77 7.59
CA LEU A 200 6.53 -19.00 6.17
C LEU A 200 7.94 -19.58 6.03
N THR A 201 8.12 -20.52 5.10
CA THR A 201 9.47 -20.95 4.73
C THR A 201 10.14 -19.90 3.84
N ARG A 202 11.46 -19.94 3.79
CA ARG A 202 12.26 -19.07 2.91
C ARG A 202 11.86 -19.27 1.45
N GLU A 203 11.75 -20.54 1.04
CA GLU A 203 11.46 -20.94 -0.33
C GLU A 203 10.09 -20.42 -0.75
N PHE A 204 9.09 -20.59 0.11
CA PHE A 204 7.73 -20.13 -0.16
C PHE A 204 7.66 -18.61 -0.28
N LEU A 205 8.26 -17.86 0.66
CA LEU A 205 8.20 -16.41 0.64
C LEU A 205 8.95 -15.83 -0.57
N THR A 206 10.11 -16.40 -0.93
CA THR A 206 10.84 -16.06 -2.16
C THR A 206 9.97 -16.27 -3.39
N GLU A 207 9.34 -17.43 -3.53
CA GLU A 207 8.45 -17.72 -4.66
C GLU A 207 7.29 -16.72 -4.77
N MET A 208 6.65 -16.38 -3.64
CA MET A 208 5.57 -15.40 -3.61
C MET A 208 6.05 -14.01 -4.02
N MET A 209 7.21 -13.57 -3.50
CA MET A 209 7.78 -12.28 -3.88
C MET A 209 8.22 -12.23 -5.34
N ASP A 210 8.61 -13.37 -5.92
CA ASP A 210 8.98 -13.44 -7.32
C ASP A 210 7.80 -13.29 -8.27
N ARG A 211 6.65 -13.84 -7.88
CA ARG A 211 5.40 -13.78 -8.65
C ARG A 211 4.66 -12.46 -8.47
N ILE A 212 4.63 -11.90 -7.26
CA ILE A 212 3.85 -10.69 -6.95
C ILE A 212 4.53 -9.44 -7.54
N PRO A 213 3.82 -8.64 -8.38
CA PRO A 213 4.36 -7.41 -8.94
C PRO A 213 4.76 -6.39 -7.88
N VAL A 214 5.85 -5.67 -8.12
CA VAL A 214 6.31 -4.57 -7.23
C VAL A 214 5.36 -3.37 -7.22
N THR A 215 4.42 -3.27 -8.16
CA THR A 215 3.35 -2.27 -8.14
C THR A 215 2.29 -2.56 -7.07
N ALA A 216 2.23 -3.80 -6.59
CA ALA A 216 1.38 -4.20 -5.48
C ALA A 216 1.96 -3.74 -4.13
N SER A 217 1.18 -3.95 -3.09
CA SER A 217 1.61 -3.82 -1.70
C SER A 217 1.64 -5.16 -1.00
N MET A 218 2.54 -5.28 -0.04
CA MET A 218 2.76 -6.52 0.69
C MET A 218 2.77 -6.26 2.20
N ALA A 219 2.10 -7.14 2.95
CA ALA A 219 2.19 -7.16 4.40
C ALA A 219 2.38 -8.60 4.88
N VAL A 220 3.47 -8.85 5.59
CA VAL A 220 3.79 -10.17 6.16
C VAL A 220 3.77 -10.05 7.68
N THR A 221 2.75 -10.64 8.29
CA THR A 221 2.63 -10.74 9.75
C THR A 221 2.81 -12.16 10.28
N ALA A 222 2.80 -13.14 9.37
CA ALA A 222 3.34 -14.47 9.60
C ALA A 222 4.83 -14.39 9.99
N GLY A 223 5.33 -15.43 10.68
CA GLY A 223 6.74 -15.54 11.01
C GLY A 223 7.61 -15.63 9.75
N ILE A 224 8.70 -14.87 9.72
CA ILE A 224 9.68 -14.86 8.64
C ILE A 224 10.99 -15.46 9.17
N PRO A 225 11.71 -16.29 8.40
CA PRO A 225 13.03 -16.78 8.79
C PRO A 225 14.00 -15.61 9.06
N THR A 226 14.84 -15.74 10.09
CA THR A 226 15.75 -14.67 10.52
C THR A 226 16.89 -14.39 9.55
N ASP A 227 17.17 -15.35 8.67
CA ASP A 227 18.20 -15.32 7.63
C ASP A 227 17.62 -15.07 6.23
N PHE A 228 16.35 -14.65 6.16
CA PHE A 228 15.65 -14.35 4.92
C PHE A 228 16.28 -13.13 4.21
N LYS A 229 16.41 -13.23 2.89
CA LYS A 229 16.84 -12.15 2.00
C LYS A 229 16.15 -12.26 0.67
N HIS A 230 15.73 -11.12 0.12
CA HIS A 230 15.12 -11.08 -1.20
C HIS A 230 15.28 -9.71 -1.87
N SER A 231 15.65 -9.70 -3.15
CA SER A 231 15.99 -8.48 -3.90
C SER A 231 14.79 -7.55 -4.15
N LYS A 232 13.55 -8.04 -3.99
CA LYS A 232 12.30 -7.27 -4.12
C LYS A 232 11.70 -6.86 -2.78
N ALA A 233 12.25 -7.29 -1.64
CA ALA A 233 11.58 -7.16 -0.34
C ALA A 233 11.25 -5.70 0.07
N PHE A 234 11.96 -4.72 -0.46
CA PHE A 234 11.75 -3.29 -0.19
C PHE A 234 11.37 -2.48 -1.45
N LYS A 235 10.96 -3.16 -2.52
CA LYS A 235 10.64 -2.54 -3.83
C LYS A 235 9.14 -2.40 -4.10
N TYR A 236 8.29 -2.95 -3.25
CA TYR A 236 6.83 -2.83 -3.38
C TYR A 236 6.36 -1.41 -3.05
N LYS A 237 5.18 -1.01 -3.54
CA LYS A 237 4.60 0.30 -3.24
C LYS A 237 4.35 0.52 -1.74
N THR A 238 4.04 -0.53 -1.01
CA THR A 238 3.99 -0.54 0.45
C THR A 238 4.47 -1.89 0.97
N VAL A 239 5.34 -1.87 1.97
CA VAL A 239 5.85 -3.07 2.64
C VAL A 239 5.60 -2.98 4.14
N GLU A 240 5.02 -4.03 4.71
CA GLU A 240 4.83 -4.14 6.15
C GLU A 240 5.34 -5.50 6.65
N TYR A 241 6.27 -5.47 7.59
CA TYR A 241 6.83 -6.67 8.20
C TYR A 241 6.58 -6.65 9.70
N LYS A 242 5.87 -7.65 10.23
CA LYS A 242 5.74 -7.81 11.68
C LYS A 242 7.06 -8.20 12.30
N GLU A 243 7.76 -9.14 11.66
CA GLU A 243 9.11 -9.59 12.01
C GLU A 243 10.08 -9.12 10.93
N ALA A 244 10.91 -8.11 11.25
CA ALA A 244 11.86 -7.53 10.30
C ALA A 244 13.30 -7.51 10.82
N ARG A 245 13.64 -8.32 11.84
CA ARG A 245 15.02 -8.42 12.36
C ARG A 245 16.02 -8.98 11.36
N TRP A 246 15.55 -9.64 10.30
CA TRP A 246 16.38 -10.10 9.17
C TRP A 246 16.81 -8.97 8.22
N ALA A 247 16.09 -7.82 8.23
CA ALA A 247 16.38 -6.70 7.36
C ALA A 247 17.70 -6.01 7.76
N THR A 248 18.51 -5.64 6.78
CA THR A 248 19.75 -4.88 6.97
C THR A 248 19.59 -3.43 6.55
N LEU A 249 20.55 -2.59 6.92
CA LEU A 249 20.58 -1.20 6.49
C LEU A 249 20.62 -1.08 4.96
N ASP A 250 21.34 -1.98 4.28
CA ASP A 250 21.38 -2.04 2.81
C ASP A 250 20.01 -2.34 2.20
N ASP A 251 19.21 -3.20 2.85
CA ASP A 251 17.84 -3.46 2.39
C ASP A 251 16.99 -2.18 2.50
N LEU A 252 17.15 -1.42 3.59
CA LEU A 252 16.45 -0.16 3.81
C LEU A 252 16.91 0.94 2.83
N LYS A 253 18.21 1.00 2.50
CA LYS A 253 18.76 1.89 1.46
C LYS A 253 18.34 1.48 0.05
N SER A 254 17.91 0.24 -0.17
CA SER A 254 17.43 -0.24 -1.47
C SER A 254 16.00 0.19 -1.83
N VAL A 255 15.30 0.84 -0.89
CA VAL A 255 13.94 1.37 -1.07
C VAL A 255 13.91 2.37 -2.23
N LYS A 256 12.87 2.30 -3.06
CA LYS A 256 12.63 3.20 -4.20
C LYS A 256 11.13 3.45 -4.40
N ASN A 257 10.82 4.38 -5.31
CA ASN A 257 9.46 4.66 -5.80
C ASN A 257 8.48 5.12 -4.72
N GLU A 258 8.88 6.09 -3.89
CA GLU A 258 8.00 6.72 -2.90
C GLU A 258 7.34 5.71 -1.93
N CYS A 259 8.03 4.59 -1.66
CA CYS A 259 7.53 3.47 -0.87
C CYS A 259 7.08 3.89 0.54
N PHE A 260 6.06 3.20 1.07
CA PHE A 260 5.76 3.19 2.51
C PHE A 260 6.31 1.92 3.15
N VAL A 261 7.22 2.08 4.12
CA VAL A 261 7.87 0.98 4.84
C VAL A 261 7.41 0.95 6.30
N ASN A 262 6.96 -0.21 6.79
CA ASN A 262 6.55 -0.42 8.18
C ASN A 262 7.16 -1.69 8.79
N LEU A 263 8.08 -1.54 9.74
CA LEU A 263 8.81 -2.61 10.39
C LEU A 263 8.44 -2.68 11.88
N LYS A 264 7.52 -3.57 12.26
CA LYS A 264 7.00 -3.61 13.64
C LYS A 264 8.01 -4.14 14.67
N SER A 265 9.00 -4.89 14.21
CA SER A 265 10.18 -5.27 14.98
C SER A 265 11.39 -5.21 14.06
N SER A 266 12.52 -4.71 14.56
CA SER A 266 13.74 -4.56 13.77
C SER A 266 14.97 -4.70 14.66
N ASN A 267 16.13 -4.81 14.04
CA ASN A 267 17.43 -4.77 14.70
C ASN A 267 18.11 -3.40 14.60
N PHE A 268 17.42 -2.39 14.08
CA PHE A 268 17.97 -1.06 13.86
C PHE A 268 18.11 -0.28 15.17
N ASP A 269 19.27 0.35 15.35
CA ASP A 269 19.53 1.29 16.43
C ASP A 269 19.67 2.74 15.93
N CYS A 270 20.07 3.65 16.82
CA CYS A 270 20.27 5.07 16.49
C CYS A 270 21.35 5.28 15.43
N LYS A 271 22.41 4.46 15.41
CA LYS A 271 23.49 4.57 14.43
C LYS A 271 23.00 4.15 13.05
N ASP A 272 22.26 3.05 12.96
CA ASP A 272 21.67 2.61 11.70
C ASP A 272 20.70 3.66 11.13
N LEU A 273 19.90 4.29 11.99
CA LEU A 273 19.01 5.39 11.59
C LEU A 273 19.79 6.60 11.10
N ASN A 274 20.83 7.03 11.80
CA ASN A 274 21.68 8.15 11.35
C ASN A 274 22.28 7.87 9.97
N GLU A 275 22.83 6.66 9.76
CA GLU A 275 23.38 6.25 8.47
C GLU A 275 22.32 6.18 7.36
N PHE A 276 21.09 5.80 7.69
CA PHE A 276 19.97 5.86 6.75
C PHE A 276 19.58 7.30 6.41
N LEU A 277 19.51 8.20 7.39
CA LEU A 277 19.16 9.61 7.19
C LEU A 277 20.23 10.32 6.35
N LYS A 278 21.51 10.09 6.64
CA LYS A 278 22.64 10.56 5.82
C LYS A 278 22.48 10.13 4.36
N TYR A 279 22.15 8.85 4.13
CA TYR A 279 21.87 8.35 2.79
C TYR A 279 20.67 9.06 2.13
N TRP A 280 19.56 9.21 2.85
CA TRP A 280 18.35 9.88 2.33
C TRP A 280 18.60 11.35 1.95
N VAL A 281 19.39 12.09 2.74
CA VAL A 281 19.76 13.49 2.47
C VAL A 281 20.54 13.63 1.15
N GLU A 282 21.37 12.65 0.82
CA GLU A 282 22.23 12.64 -0.38
C GLU A 282 21.53 12.09 -1.63
N CYS A 283 20.33 11.49 -1.49
CA CYS A 283 19.57 11.01 -2.63
C CYS A 283 19.19 12.17 -3.57
N ASP A 284 19.06 11.86 -4.85
CA ASP A 284 18.56 12.76 -5.89
C ASP A 284 17.10 12.47 -6.26
N GLU A 285 16.52 11.38 -5.76
CA GLU A 285 15.13 10.97 -5.98
C GLU A 285 14.40 10.70 -4.66
N ALA A 286 13.09 10.91 -4.66
CA ALA A 286 12.23 10.60 -3.52
C ALA A 286 12.06 9.08 -3.34
N ILE A 287 12.90 8.48 -2.49
CA ILE A 287 12.90 7.03 -2.29
C ILE A 287 11.68 6.52 -1.51
N LEU A 288 11.15 7.30 -0.56
CA LEU A 288 10.05 6.91 0.32
C LEU A 288 9.14 8.08 0.69
N THR A 289 7.90 7.76 1.06
CA THR A 289 6.93 8.71 1.64
C THR A 289 6.89 8.62 3.16
N ARG A 290 7.05 7.40 3.69
CA ARG A 290 7.04 7.14 5.12
C ARG A 290 7.87 5.91 5.46
N LEU A 291 8.61 6.01 6.55
CA LEU A 291 9.24 4.90 7.24
C LEU A 291 8.69 4.85 8.67
N THR A 292 8.24 3.69 9.11
CA THR A 292 7.90 3.44 10.49
C THR A 292 8.65 2.19 10.93
N LEU A 293 9.43 2.28 11.99
CA LEU A 293 10.11 1.11 12.54
C LEU A 293 10.15 1.16 14.05
N LYS A 294 10.14 -0.01 14.68
CA LYS A 294 10.43 -0.12 16.11
C LYS A 294 11.92 -0.38 16.29
N LEU A 295 12.58 0.45 17.09
CA LEU A 295 14.00 0.28 17.41
C LEU A 295 14.25 -1.08 18.06
N LYS A 296 15.49 -1.56 17.91
CA LYS A 296 16.01 -2.74 18.59
C LYS A 296 15.72 -2.66 20.10
N GLU A 297 15.37 -3.81 20.67
CA GLU A 297 15.11 -3.92 22.09
C GLU A 297 16.36 -3.51 22.90
N GLY A 298 16.15 -2.72 23.95
CA GLY A 298 17.23 -2.16 24.76
C GLY A 298 17.83 -0.85 24.24
N THR A 299 17.58 -0.42 22.99
CA THR A 299 18.13 0.84 22.46
C THR A 299 17.68 2.03 23.29
N VAL A 300 18.63 2.86 23.71
CA VAL A 300 18.40 4.18 24.30
C VAL A 300 18.48 5.20 23.17
N ILE A 301 17.53 6.14 23.14
CA ILE A 301 17.53 7.19 22.12
C ILE A 301 18.63 8.18 22.50
N ASP A 302 19.68 8.20 21.68
CA ASP A 302 20.79 9.14 21.79
C ASP A 302 20.69 10.14 20.65
N GLU A 303 20.34 11.38 20.99
CA GLU A 303 20.17 12.48 20.04
C GLU A 303 21.49 12.80 19.33
N THR A 304 22.62 12.76 20.05
CA THR A 304 23.93 13.11 19.49
C THR A 304 24.35 12.11 18.41
N VAL A 305 24.09 10.82 18.64
CA VAL A 305 24.35 9.76 17.65
C VAL A 305 23.39 9.88 16.46
N LEU A 306 22.13 10.23 16.71
CA LEU A 306 21.11 10.35 15.66
C LEU A 306 21.37 11.52 14.71
N THR A 307 21.88 12.64 15.22
CA THR A 307 22.04 13.89 14.46
C THR A 307 23.46 14.13 13.99
N ASP A 308 24.41 13.23 14.31
CA ASP A 308 25.79 13.33 13.89
C ASP A 308 25.91 13.61 12.38
N GLN A 309 26.64 14.68 12.04
CA GLN A 309 26.89 15.17 10.68
C GLN A 309 25.65 15.56 9.86
N LEU A 310 24.50 15.77 10.49
CA LEU A 310 23.27 16.21 9.84
C LEU A 310 22.94 17.66 10.21
N THR A 311 22.51 18.45 9.22
CA THR A 311 21.87 19.75 9.48
C THR A 311 20.39 19.51 9.79
N ILE A 312 19.94 19.93 10.97
CA ILE A 312 18.60 19.66 11.46
C ILE A 312 17.96 20.86 12.18
N LEU A 313 16.63 20.81 12.27
CA LEU A 313 15.85 21.60 13.23
C LEU A 313 15.24 20.66 14.26
N LEU A 314 15.54 20.85 15.54
CA LEU A 314 15.09 20.03 16.65
C LEU A 314 13.97 20.72 17.43
N TYR A 315 12.99 19.95 17.88
CA TYR A 315 12.04 20.37 18.90
C TYR A 315 11.58 19.18 19.73
N TYR A 316 10.97 19.44 20.89
CA TYR A 316 10.46 18.39 21.76
C TYR A 316 8.95 18.33 21.73
N TYR A 317 8.41 17.12 21.61
CA TYR A 317 6.98 16.86 21.75
C TYR A 317 6.78 15.74 22.77
N ARG A 318 6.09 16.04 23.87
CA ARG A 318 5.86 15.10 24.99
C ARG A 318 7.16 14.45 25.47
N ASP A 319 8.19 15.28 25.65
CA ASP A 319 9.53 14.91 26.12
C ASP A 319 10.31 13.97 25.18
N MET A 320 9.88 13.85 23.92
CA MET A 320 10.59 13.10 22.88
C MET A 320 11.18 14.07 21.86
N PRO A 321 12.40 13.81 21.35
CA PRO A 321 13.00 14.64 20.32
C PRO A 321 12.29 14.43 18.98
N HIS A 322 12.17 15.49 18.21
CA HIS A 322 11.68 15.48 16.85
C HIS A 322 12.61 16.33 15.98
N PHE A 323 12.91 15.83 14.78
CA PHE A 323 13.88 16.46 13.89
C PHE A 323 13.25 16.74 12.53
N PHE A 324 13.57 17.90 11.96
CA PHE A 324 13.40 18.17 10.55
C PHE A 324 14.76 18.16 9.85
N LEU A 325 14.77 17.62 8.64
CA LEU A 325 15.92 17.59 7.73
C LEU A 325 15.42 17.74 6.30
N LYS A 326 16.32 18.07 5.36
CA LYS A 326 15.99 18.17 3.94
C LYS A 326 16.95 17.38 3.06
N MET A 327 16.50 17.05 1.87
CA MET A 327 17.38 16.55 0.80
C MET A 327 18.26 17.67 0.27
N LYS A 328 19.50 17.35 -0.12
CA LYS A 328 20.43 18.30 -0.75
C LYS A 328 20.15 18.52 -2.23
N LYS A 329 19.86 17.45 -2.96
CA LYS A 329 19.61 17.49 -4.41
C LYS A 329 18.12 17.41 -4.68
N ILE A 330 17.56 18.48 -5.23
CA ILE A 330 16.14 18.57 -5.57
C ILE A 330 16.01 18.32 -7.07
N SER A 331 15.72 17.07 -7.47
CA SER A 331 15.35 16.79 -8.87
C SER A 331 13.87 17.06 -9.13
N ASN A 332 13.03 16.92 -8.10
CA ASN A 332 11.58 17.14 -8.14
C ASN A 332 11.09 17.56 -6.75
N GLU A 333 10.45 18.72 -6.62
CA GLU A 333 9.99 19.36 -5.36
C GLU A 333 8.91 18.58 -4.56
N LYS A 334 8.66 17.31 -4.88
CA LYS A 334 7.51 16.56 -4.35
C LYS A 334 7.69 16.08 -2.91
N LEU A 335 8.90 15.68 -2.51
CA LEU A 335 9.14 14.99 -1.24
C LEU A 335 10.57 15.26 -0.77
N VAL A 336 10.80 16.44 -0.19
CA VAL A 336 12.16 16.95 0.11
C VAL A 336 12.38 17.30 1.57
N VAL A 337 11.31 17.43 2.38
CA VAL A 337 11.39 17.72 3.82
C VAL A 337 11.06 16.45 4.60
N GLY A 338 12.03 15.95 5.37
CA GLY A 338 11.88 14.81 6.26
C GLY A 338 11.59 15.24 7.68
N HIS A 339 10.62 14.59 8.32
CA HIS A 339 10.28 14.74 9.73
C HIS A 339 10.44 13.42 10.46
N LEU A 340 11.39 13.35 11.40
CA LEU A 340 11.65 12.20 12.25
C LEU A 340 11.07 12.45 13.64
N GLY A 341 10.20 11.55 14.12
CA GLY A 341 9.60 11.61 15.44
C GLY A 341 9.63 10.28 16.17
N PHE A 342 9.57 10.34 17.49
CA PHE A 342 9.67 9.17 18.36
C PHE A 342 8.43 9.03 19.25
N LYS A 343 8.00 7.79 19.45
CA LYS A 343 6.97 7.43 20.42
C LYS A 343 7.59 6.85 21.68
N LYS A 344 6.83 6.89 22.78
CA LYS A 344 7.25 6.33 24.08
C LYS A 344 7.61 4.84 24.03
N ASP A 345 7.04 4.10 23.08
CA ASP A 345 7.32 2.68 22.88
C ASP A 345 8.56 2.42 21.98
N LYS A 346 9.36 3.47 21.70
CA LYS A 346 10.54 3.46 20.83
C LYS A 346 10.22 3.18 19.36
N THR A 347 8.97 3.40 18.95
CA THR A 347 8.62 3.46 17.53
C THR A 347 9.07 4.79 16.95
N VAL A 348 9.75 4.71 15.81
CA VAL A 348 10.23 5.83 15.01
C VAL A 348 9.30 6.02 13.84
N GLU A 349 8.94 7.26 13.56
CA GLU A 349 8.18 7.67 12.39
C GLU A 349 8.98 8.71 11.62
N PHE A 350 9.39 8.37 10.42
CA PHE A 350 9.98 9.29 9.47
C PHE A 350 8.99 9.55 8.34
N ASN A 351 8.50 10.78 8.21
CA ASN A 351 7.55 11.17 7.18
C ASN A 351 8.20 12.19 6.25
N VAL A 352 8.01 12.03 4.95
CA VAL A 352 8.57 12.94 3.95
C VAL A 352 7.43 13.73 3.30
N TRP A 353 7.66 15.03 3.12
CA TRP A 353 6.67 15.97 2.61
C TRP A 353 7.24 16.88 1.51
N PRO A 354 6.37 17.39 0.62
CA PRO A 354 6.70 18.51 -0.28
C PRO A 354 7.05 19.79 0.48
N THR A 355 7.69 20.73 -0.22
CA THR A 355 8.08 22.05 0.31
C THR A 355 6.89 22.89 0.77
N ASP A 356 5.77 22.83 0.06
CA ASP A 356 4.57 23.65 0.31
C ASP A 356 3.94 23.42 1.68
N LYS A 357 4.02 22.19 2.20
CA LYS A 357 3.52 21.84 3.53
C LYS A 357 4.32 22.42 4.68
N TRP A 358 5.59 22.70 4.46
CA TRP A 358 6.56 23.07 5.49
C TRP A 358 7.50 24.17 4.97
N SER A 359 6.95 25.18 4.29
CA SER A 359 7.73 26.19 3.58
C SER A 359 8.71 26.94 4.49
N GLY A 360 8.25 27.40 5.66
CA GLY A 360 9.13 28.07 6.63
C GLY A 360 10.22 27.16 7.22
N ILE A 361 9.90 25.88 7.45
CA ILE A 361 10.87 24.88 7.92
C ILE A 361 11.93 24.62 6.84
N PHE A 362 11.51 24.49 5.59
CA PHE A 362 12.41 24.30 4.46
C PHE A 362 13.33 25.50 4.26
N GLU A 363 12.78 26.71 4.32
CA GLU A 363 13.55 27.96 4.22
C GLU A 363 14.58 28.08 5.35
N MET A 364 14.21 27.78 6.59
CA MET A 364 15.17 27.75 7.69
C MET A 364 16.31 26.74 7.46
N LEU A 365 16.01 25.54 6.96
CA LEU A 365 17.04 24.55 6.64
C LEU A 365 17.97 25.01 5.50
N GLU A 366 17.47 25.74 4.50
CA GLU A 366 18.28 26.37 3.46
C GLU A 366 19.21 27.46 4.01
N LEU A 367 18.69 28.33 4.88
CA LEU A 367 19.49 29.37 5.53
C LEU A 367 20.57 28.76 6.43
N LEU A 368 20.26 27.69 7.17
CA LEU A 368 21.22 26.98 8.01
C LEU A 368 22.35 26.35 7.20
N GLU A 369 22.06 25.75 6.04
CA GLU A 369 23.11 25.22 5.18
C GLU A 369 24.02 26.32 4.62
N LYS A 370 23.46 27.48 4.27
CA LYS A 370 24.26 28.64 3.83
C LYS A 370 25.17 29.16 4.94
N VAL A 371 24.64 29.32 6.16
CA VAL A 371 25.44 29.72 7.34
C VAL A 371 26.59 28.75 7.55
N LYS A 372 26.32 27.44 7.51
CA LYS A 372 27.34 26.40 7.64
C LYS A 372 28.45 26.51 6.59
N GLU A 373 28.11 26.68 5.31
CA GLU A 373 29.13 26.77 4.26
C GLU A 373 29.98 28.05 4.38
N LEU A 374 29.37 29.18 4.78
CA LEU A 374 30.08 30.43 5.05
C LEU A 374 31.02 30.33 6.26
N GLU A 375 30.59 29.68 7.34
CA GLU A 375 31.44 29.45 8.52
C GLU A 375 32.61 28.52 8.20
N LYS A 376 32.39 27.53 7.33
CA LYS A 376 33.45 26.68 6.80
C LYS A 376 34.43 27.44 5.91
N GLU A 377 33.96 28.42 5.14
CA GLU A 377 34.82 29.33 4.38
C GLU A 377 35.70 30.16 5.32
N LEU A 378 35.14 30.73 6.39
CA LEU A 378 35.88 31.48 7.41
C LEU A 378 36.96 30.63 8.08
N LEU A 379 36.64 29.39 8.48
CA LEU A 379 37.59 28.45 9.07
C LEU A 379 38.76 28.13 8.13
N ARG A 380 38.50 27.98 6.83
CA ARG A 380 39.56 27.78 5.83
C ARG A 380 40.48 29.00 5.73
N MET A 381 39.91 30.21 5.76
CA MET A 381 40.72 31.44 5.75
C MET A 381 41.60 31.58 7.00
N ASP A 382 41.14 31.11 8.16
CA ASP A 382 41.93 31.10 9.40
C ASP A 382 43.09 30.09 9.37
N GLY A 383 42.93 28.98 8.63
CA GLY A 383 43.96 27.94 8.49
C GLY A 383 44.98 28.17 7.37
N GLU A 384 44.75 29.12 6.48
CA GLU A 384 45.67 29.48 5.39
C GLU A 384 46.78 30.41 5.88
N ASP A 385 48.03 30.12 5.48
CA ASP A 385 49.21 30.97 5.71
C ASP A 385 48.93 32.43 5.30
N GLU A 386 49.48 33.38 6.05
CA GLU A 386 49.33 34.79 5.70
C GLU A 386 49.94 35.07 4.30
N PRO A 387 49.18 35.67 3.38
CA PRO A 387 49.72 36.04 2.07
C PRO A 387 50.91 36.99 2.21
N ASN A 388 51.97 36.78 1.43
CA ASN A 388 53.16 37.64 1.46
C ASN A 388 52.92 39.04 0.83
N ASN A 389 51.76 39.26 0.21
CA ASN A 389 51.43 40.47 -0.54
C ASN A 389 50.35 41.29 0.18
N TYR A 390 50.65 42.57 0.45
CA TYR A 390 49.71 43.50 1.11
C TYR A 390 48.34 43.59 0.40
N LYS A 391 48.31 43.45 -0.93
CA LYS A 391 47.05 43.47 -1.69
C LYS A 391 46.17 42.26 -1.37
N GLU A 392 46.76 41.07 -1.32
CA GLU A 392 46.06 39.81 -1.00
C GLU A 392 45.57 39.79 0.45
N ILE A 393 46.36 40.32 1.39
CA ILE A 393 45.93 40.51 2.80
C ILE A 393 44.67 41.40 2.87
N ARG A 394 44.64 42.49 2.09
CA ARG A 394 43.49 43.41 2.06
C ARG A 394 42.25 42.74 1.46
N GLU A 395 42.41 41.97 0.39
CA GLU A 395 41.33 41.23 -0.27
C GLU A 395 40.75 40.15 0.66
N LYS A 396 41.61 39.34 1.31
CA LYS A 396 41.22 38.34 2.31
C LYS A 396 40.43 38.96 3.47
N ASN A 397 40.93 40.07 4.03
CA ASN A 397 40.24 40.79 5.11
C ASN A 397 38.91 41.42 4.69
N THR A 398 38.79 41.86 3.44
CA THR A 398 37.54 42.42 2.91
C THR A 398 36.50 41.32 2.77
N ARG A 399 36.87 40.19 2.14
CA ARG A 399 36.01 39.01 2.00
C ARG A 399 35.56 38.47 3.35
N ARG A 400 36.45 38.38 4.34
CA ARG A 400 36.10 37.97 5.72
C ARG A 400 34.97 38.81 6.30
N ARG A 401 35.09 40.15 6.24
CA ARG A 401 34.06 41.07 6.77
C ARG A 401 32.73 40.97 6.03
N GLU A 402 32.76 40.67 4.74
CA GLU A 402 31.55 40.44 3.95
C GLU A 402 30.83 39.17 4.42
N ILE A 403 31.57 38.07 4.59
CA ILE A 403 31.01 36.81 5.09
C ILE A 403 30.46 36.95 6.50
N GLU A 404 31.20 37.60 7.41
CA GLU A 404 30.73 37.84 8.79
C GLU A 404 29.39 38.61 8.81
N LYS A 405 29.25 39.62 7.95
CA LYS A 405 27.99 40.38 7.81
C LYS A 405 26.87 39.53 7.22
N GLU A 406 27.19 38.70 6.24
CA GLU A 406 26.21 37.79 5.61
C GLU A 406 25.71 36.75 6.61
N VAL A 407 26.61 36.11 7.38
CA VAL A 407 26.24 35.16 8.45
C VAL A 407 25.33 35.83 9.48
N GLU A 408 25.67 37.03 9.95
CA GLU A 408 24.84 37.79 10.89
C GLU A 408 23.45 38.09 10.33
N GLN A 409 23.35 38.46 9.05
CA GLN A 409 22.06 38.71 8.40
C GLN A 409 21.23 37.42 8.26
N LEU A 410 21.85 36.31 7.85
CA LEU A 410 21.17 35.02 7.72
C LEU A 410 20.68 34.51 9.09
N ARG A 411 21.47 34.68 10.15
CA ARG A 411 21.06 34.32 11.51
C ARG A 411 19.82 35.08 11.97
N ARG A 412 19.76 36.39 11.70
CA ARG A 412 18.55 37.20 11.99
C ARG A 412 17.31 36.71 11.23
N GLN A 413 17.47 36.36 9.95
CA GLN A 413 16.37 35.80 9.16
C GLN A 413 15.90 34.45 9.73
N ILE A 414 16.84 33.60 10.18
CA ILE A 414 16.49 32.34 10.84
C ILE A 414 15.71 32.64 12.14
N ASP A 415 16.16 33.59 12.96
CA ASP A 415 15.48 33.96 14.20
C ASP A 415 14.07 34.52 13.95
N GLU A 416 13.88 35.33 12.90
CA GLU A 416 12.58 35.84 12.46
C GLU A 416 11.63 34.74 11.96
N LEU A 417 12.16 33.70 11.30
CA LEU A 417 11.38 32.54 10.86
C LEU A 417 11.11 31.55 12.00
N ASN A 418 11.94 31.56 13.04
CA ASN A 418 11.91 30.60 14.14
C ASN A 418 10.97 31.00 15.29
N ASP A 419 9.76 31.47 14.95
CA ASP A 419 8.70 31.82 15.91
C ASP A 419 8.35 30.66 16.86
N ALA A 420 8.58 29.42 16.42
CA ALA A 420 8.27 28.21 17.17
C ALA A 420 9.35 27.80 18.19
N GLY A 421 10.50 28.48 18.22
CA GLY A 421 11.59 28.18 19.15
C GLY A 421 12.28 26.83 18.89
N LEU A 422 12.46 26.47 17.61
CA LEU A 422 13.21 25.30 17.19
C LEU A 422 14.68 25.45 17.55
N ILE A 423 15.31 24.34 17.95
CA ILE A 423 16.73 24.25 18.24
C ILE A 423 17.47 23.97 16.93
N LEU A 424 18.37 24.88 16.55
CA LEU A 424 19.15 24.78 15.32
C LEU A 424 20.40 23.93 15.59
N GLN A 425 20.64 22.86 14.82
CA GLN A 425 21.89 22.09 14.90
C GLN A 425 22.43 21.80 13.51
N TYR A 426 23.73 22.00 13.32
CA TYR A 426 24.43 21.63 12.10
C TYR A 426 25.89 21.31 12.44
N PRO A 427 26.56 20.43 11.66
CA PRO A 427 27.96 20.11 11.88
C PRO A 427 28.84 21.30 11.47
N VAL A 428 29.71 21.72 12.39
CA VAL A 428 30.74 22.76 12.19
C VAL A 428 31.92 22.20 11.41
#